data_AF-A0A1H6KKW4-F1
#
_entry.id   AF-A0A1H6KKW4-F1
#
_cell.length_a   1.000
_cell.length_b   1.000
_cell.length_c   1.000
_cell.angle_alpha   90.00
_cell.angle_beta   90.00
_cell.angle_gamma   90.00
#
_symmetry.space_group_name_H-M   'P 1'
#
loop_
_entity.id
_entity.type
_entity.pdbx_description
1 polymer ?
#
loop_
_entity_poly.entity_id
_entity_poly.type
_entity_poly.pdbx_seq_one_letter_code
_entity_poly.pdbx_strand_id
1 'polypeptide(L)'
;MKSILNNPYRIAGIISNASAREIQSRKGKITAYAKVGKEITSEYDFPFFDSLQRSSAIIDKSFSDIEQNQNKVTHSLFWFINLNPIDNTAIQHLINGNKEKAIEIWEKLTDEKEVNPKNFSAFNNIGTLYLLENSKKK
;
A
#
# COMPACT_ATOMS: atom_id res chain seq x y z
N MET A 1 -2.28 12.39 6.04
CA MET A 1 -1.08 12.07 6.86
C MET A 1 0.16 11.81 6.00
N LYS A 2 1.32 12.46 6.26
CA LYS A 2 2.55 12.33 5.44
C LYS A 2 3.07 10.88 5.32
N SER A 3 2.91 10.07 6.36
CA SER A 3 3.39 8.67 6.40
C SER A 3 2.72 7.74 5.39
N ILE A 4 1.52 8.07 4.90
CA ILE A 4 0.82 7.32 3.84
C ILE A 4 1.19 7.88 2.46
N LEU A 5 1.13 9.21 2.30
CA LEU A 5 1.40 9.86 1.02
C LEU A 5 2.83 9.61 0.53
N ASN A 6 3.81 9.60 1.44
CA ASN A 6 5.21 9.36 1.12
C ASN A 6 5.67 7.97 1.60
N ASN A 7 4.73 7.02 1.73
CA ASN A 7 5.08 5.68 2.17
C ASN A 7 6.01 5.01 1.15
N PRO A 8 7.13 4.38 1.56
CA PRO A 8 8.06 3.78 0.62
C PRO A 8 7.43 2.61 -0.18
N TYR A 9 6.46 1.90 0.38
CA TYR A 9 5.72 0.86 -0.35
C TYR A 9 4.83 1.45 -1.45
N ARG A 10 4.21 2.61 -1.22
CA ARG A 10 3.49 3.39 -2.25
C ARG A 10 4.44 3.82 -3.37
N ILE A 11 5.59 4.38 -2.98
CA ILE A 11 6.61 4.85 -3.92
C ILE A 11 7.14 3.71 -4.78
N ALA A 12 7.53 2.60 -4.14
CA ALA A 12 7.96 1.38 -4.81
C ALA A 12 6.83 0.76 -5.65
N GLY A 13 5.57 1.03 -5.30
CA GLY A 13 4.39 0.53 -6.00
C GLY A 13 4.16 -0.95 -5.72
N ILE A 14 4.16 -1.34 -4.44
CA ILE A 14 3.93 -2.70 -3.92
C ILE A 14 3.11 -2.64 -2.62
N ILE A 15 2.52 -3.77 -2.23
CA ILE A 15 1.90 -3.98 -0.90
C ILE A 15 2.96 -4.15 0.19
N SER A 16 2.59 -3.92 1.45
CA SER A 16 3.56 -3.90 2.56
C SER A 16 4.03 -5.29 3.01
N ASN A 17 3.27 -6.34 2.70
CA ASN A 17 3.66 -7.73 2.91
C ASN A 17 4.25 -8.40 1.67
N ALA A 18 4.72 -7.63 0.67
CA ALA A 18 5.43 -8.16 -0.47
C ALA A 18 6.66 -8.99 -0.02
N SER A 19 6.83 -10.15 -0.63
CA SER A 19 7.98 -11.03 -0.43
C SER A 19 9.28 -10.40 -0.92
N ALA A 20 10.41 -10.87 -0.42
CA ALA A 20 11.73 -10.43 -0.90
C ALA A 20 11.88 -10.62 -2.42
N ARG A 21 11.28 -11.68 -2.97
CA ARG A 21 11.24 -11.93 -4.42
C ARG A 21 10.47 -10.86 -5.17
N GLU A 22 9.29 -10.47 -4.68
CA GLU A 22 8.47 -9.42 -5.31
C GLU A 22 9.15 -8.05 -5.22
N ILE A 23 9.76 -7.73 -4.08
CA ILE A 23 10.55 -6.50 -3.89
C ILE A 23 11.68 -6.45 -4.92
N GLN A 24 12.48 -7.51 -5.05
CA GLN A 24 13.60 -7.56 -6.00
C GLN A 24 13.12 -7.50 -7.45
N SER A 25 12.03 -8.20 -7.78
CA SER A 25 11.40 -8.15 -9.11
C SER A 25 10.96 -6.73 -9.47
N ARG A 26 10.29 -6.04 -8.54
CA ARG A 26 9.86 -4.65 -8.73
C ARG A 26 11.05 -3.72 -8.91
N LYS A 27 12.10 -3.84 -8.08
CA LYS A 27 13.35 -3.07 -8.19
C LYS A 27 14.01 -3.23 -9.56
N GLY A 28 14.05 -4.46 -10.07
CA GLY A 28 14.54 -4.76 -11.42
C GLY A 28 13.70 -4.11 -12.52
N LYS A 29 12.37 -4.24 -12.45
CA LYS A 29 11.45 -3.65 -13.44
C LYS A 29 11.57 -2.12 -13.49
N ILE A 30 11.59 -1.46 -12.33
CA ILE A 30 11.74 -0.01 -12.23
C ILE A 30 13.08 0.44 -12.82
N THR A 31 14.18 -0.22 -12.45
CA THR A 31 15.52 0.09 -12.99
C THR A 31 15.56 -0.04 -14.51
N ALA A 32 14.96 -1.09 -15.07
CA ALA A 32 14.90 -1.29 -16.51
C ALA A 32 14.07 -0.21 -17.22
N TYR A 33 12.94 0.20 -16.65
CA TYR A 33 12.08 1.24 -17.22
C TYR A 33 12.76 2.62 -17.20
N ALA A 34 13.42 2.95 -16.09
CA ALA A 34 14.18 4.19 -15.95
C ALA A 34 15.28 4.32 -17.01
N LYS A 35 16.00 3.24 -17.33
CA LYS A 35 17.07 3.22 -18.36
C LYS A 35 16.58 3.60 -19.76
N VAL A 36 15.31 3.31 -20.07
CA VAL A 36 14.71 3.58 -21.39
C VAL A 36 13.76 4.78 -21.36
N GLY A 37 13.80 5.59 -20.30
CA GLY A 37 12.96 6.78 -20.16
C GLY A 37 11.45 6.49 -20.06
N LYS A 38 11.07 5.26 -19.70
CA LYS A 38 9.65 4.90 -19.51
C LYS A 38 9.16 5.37 -18.15
N GLU A 39 7.91 5.83 -18.13
CA GLU A 39 7.23 6.18 -16.89
C GLU A 39 7.07 4.95 -15.98
N ILE A 40 7.24 5.18 -14.68
CA ILE A 40 7.16 4.14 -13.66
C ILE A 40 5.76 4.19 -13.04
N THR A 41 4.93 3.22 -13.42
CA THR A 41 3.56 3.07 -12.91
C THR A 41 3.40 1.80 -12.08
N SER A 42 2.35 1.75 -11.27
CA SER A 42 1.93 0.58 -10.52
C SER A 42 0.40 0.45 -10.54
N GLU A 43 -0.11 -0.78 -10.46
CA GLU A 43 -1.54 -1.01 -10.21
C GLU A 43 -1.99 -0.44 -8.86
N TYR A 44 -1.06 -0.33 -7.90
CA TYR A 44 -1.30 0.28 -6.59
C TYR A 44 -1.21 1.81 -6.60
N ASP A 45 -1.14 2.44 -7.78
CA ASP A 45 -1.34 3.89 -7.95
C ASP A 45 -2.84 4.19 -7.88
N PHE A 46 -3.42 4.02 -6.68
CA PHE A 46 -4.87 4.08 -6.52
C PHE A 46 -5.44 5.47 -6.94
N PRO A 47 -6.56 5.51 -7.69
CA PRO A 47 -7.06 6.76 -8.29
C PRO A 47 -7.43 7.87 -7.31
N PHE A 48 -7.69 7.55 -6.04
CA PHE A 48 -8.07 8.53 -5.01
C PHE A 48 -6.87 9.24 -4.38
N PHE A 49 -5.63 8.91 -4.77
CA PHE A 49 -4.44 9.66 -4.38
C PHE A 49 -4.06 10.71 -5.41
N ASP A 50 -3.44 11.80 -4.94
CA ASP A 50 -2.76 12.74 -5.82
C ASP A 50 -1.58 12.09 -6.55
N SER A 51 -1.18 12.70 -7.67
CA SER A 51 -0.04 12.27 -8.47
C SER A 51 1.21 12.03 -7.63
N LEU A 52 1.91 10.93 -7.88
CA LEU A 52 3.11 10.55 -7.18
C LEU A 52 4.34 10.80 -8.06
N GLN A 53 5.30 11.59 -7.56
CA GLN A 53 6.59 11.74 -8.23
C GLN A 53 7.55 10.60 -7.86
N ARG A 54 8.13 9.98 -8.89
CA ARG A 54 9.11 8.89 -8.77
C ARG A 54 10.40 9.24 -9.47
N SER A 55 11.28 9.97 -8.79
CA SER A 55 12.67 10.11 -9.24
C SER A 55 13.49 8.87 -8.85
N SER A 56 14.61 8.62 -9.53
CA SER A 56 15.54 7.53 -9.17
C SER A 56 15.97 7.60 -7.70
N ALA A 57 16.35 8.79 -7.23
CA ALA A 57 16.76 8.99 -5.84
C ALA A 57 15.65 8.67 -4.82
N ILE A 58 14.40 9.03 -5.12
CA ILE A 58 13.24 8.74 -4.27
C ILE A 58 12.95 7.24 -4.22
N ILE A 59 13.07 6.57 -5.37
CA ILE A 59 12.89 5.11 -5.49
C ILE A 59 13.98 4.35 -4.73
N ASP A 60 15.25 4.70 -4.94
CA ASP A 60 16.38 4.04 -4.29
C ASP A 60 16.30 4.15 -2.76
N LYS A 61 15.95 5.34 -2.27
CA LYS A 61 15.68 5.56 -0.85
C LYS A 61 14.53 4.68 -0.35
N SER A 62 13.43 4.58 -1.11
CA SER A 62 12.27 3.79 -0.71
C SER A 62 12.58 2.30 -0.59
N PHE A 63 13.37 1.74 -1.51
CA PHE A 63 13.83 0.36 -1.39
C PHE A 63 14.76 0.17 -0.20
N SER A 64 15.66 1.12 0.08
CA SER A 64 16.51 1.08 1.28
C SER A 64 15.67 1.10 2.57
N ASP A 65 14.64 1.94 2.64
CA ASP A 65 13.75 2.03 3.80
C ASP A 65 12.93 0.74 4.01
N ILE A 66 12.53 0.05 2.94
CA ILE A 66 11.79 -1.23 3.01
C ILE A 66 12.70 -2.39 3.44
N GLU A 67 13.99 -2.35 3.06
CA GLU A 67 14.96 -3.40 3.37
C GLU A 67 15.51 -3.29 4.82
N GLN A 68 15.43 -2.11 5.45
CA GLN A 68 15.83 -1.90 6.85
C GLN A 68 14.75 -2.37 7.84
N ASN A 69 15.08 -3.31 8.73
CA ASN A 69 14.12 -3.99 9.63
C ASN A 69 13.18 -3.05 10.41
N GLN A 70 13.70 -1.99 11.04
CA GLN A 70 12.87 -1.08 11.84
C GLN A 70 11.93 -0.25 10.96
N ASN A 71 12.46 0.31 9.87
CA ASN A 71 11.69 1.14 8.93
C ASN A 71 10.63 0.29 8.23
N LYS A 72 10.96 -0.95 7.88
CA LYS A 72 10.02 -1.91 7.28
C LYS A 72 8.74 -2.04 8.11
N VAL A 73 8.87 -2.31 9.41
CA VAL A 73 7.71 -2.46 10.30
C VAL A 73 6.94 -1.15 10.45
N THR A 74 7.63 -0.03 10.65
CA THR A 74 6.96 1.26 10.81
C THR A 74 6.19 1.67 9.55
N HIS A 75 6.78 1.48 8.37
CA HIS A 75 6.12 1.83 7.10
C HIS A 75 5.02 0.85 6.73
N SER A 76 5.11 -0.42 7.11
CA SER A 76 4.09 -1.42 6.75
C SER A 76 2.75 -1.16 7.43
N LEU A 77 2.77 -0.60 8.64
CA LEU A 77 1.56 -0.22 9.41
C LEU A 77 0.73 0.90 8.77
N PHE A 78 1.32 1.66 7.83
CA PHE A 78 0.67 2.77 7.14
C PHE A 78 0.49 2.50 5.65
N TRP A 79 0.43 1.22 5.26
CA TRP A 79 0.20 0.81 3.88
C TRP A 79 -0.55 -0.53 3.79
N PHE A 80 -1.15 -0.79 2.63
CA PHE A 80 -2.04 -1.92 2.42
C PHE A 80 -1.31 -3.28 2.41
N ILE A 81 -1.96 -4.27 3.01
CA ILE A 81 -1.55 -5.68 3.10
C ILE A 81 -2.54 -6.52 2.30
N ASN A 82 -2.03 -7.46 1.49
CA ASN A 82 -2.85 -8.49 0.84
C ASN A 82 -2.54 -9.85 1.47
N LEU A 83 -3.27 -10.24 2.52
CA LEU A 83 -3.00 -11.47 3.27
C LEU A 83 -3.90 -12.64 2.85
N ASN A 84 -5.09 -12.34 2.36
CA ASN A 84 -6.12 -13.33 2.08
C ASN A 84 -7.04 -12.88 0.92
N PRO A 85 -7.93 -13.75 0.40
CA PRO A 85 -8.79 -13.41 -0.73
C PRO A 85 -9.75 -12.23 -0.47
N ILE A 86 -10.11 -11.94 0.78
CA ILE A 86 -10.96 -10.80 1.14
C ILE A 86 -10.17 -9.49 0.96
N ASP A 87 -8.94 -9.42 1.47
CA ASP A 87 -8.05 -8.28 1.25
C ASP A 87 -7.78 -8.07 -0.24
N ASN A 88 -7.52 -9.14 -0.99
CA ASN A 88 -7.33 -9.07 -2.43
C ASN A 88 -8.55 -8.43 -3.11
N THR A 89 -9.76 -8.87 -2.78
CA THR A 89 -11.00 -8.34 -3.35
C THR A 89 -11.18 -6.86 -3.03
N ALA A 90 -10.95 -6.44 -1.78
CA ALA A 90 -11.04 -5.03 -1.39
C ALA A 90 -9.97 -4.18 -2.09
N ILE A 91 -8.73 -4.68 -2.21
CA ILE A 91 -7.66 -3.98 -2.95
C ILE A 91 -8.00 -3.84 -4.43
N GLN A 92 -8.60 -4.84 -5.08
CA GLN A 92 -9.06 -4.72 -6.46
C GLN A 92 -10.12 -3.61 -6.62
N HIS A 93 -10.99 -3.41 -5.64
CA HIS A 93 -11.89 -2.26 -5.64
C HIS A 93 -11.14 -0.93 -5.52
N LEU A 94 -10.09 -0.84 -4.70
CA LEU A 94 -9.22 0.34 -4.64
C LEU A 94 -8.54 0.63 -5.99
N ILE A 95 -8.00 -0.40 -6.66
CA ILE A 95 -7.35 -0.29 -7.98
C ILE A 95 -8.33 0.29 -9.00
N ASN A 96 -9.58 -0.17 -8.97
CA ASN A 96 -10.64 0.30 -9.86
C ASN A 96 -11.27 1.63 -9.43
N GLY A 97 -10.73 2.31 -8.41
CA GLY A 97 -11.23 3.60 -7.92
C GLY A 97 -12.52 3.52 -7.09
N ASN A 98 -13.00 2.32 -6.75
CA ASN A 98 -14.18 2.12 -5.91
C ASN A 98 -13.77 1.98 -4.43
N LYS A 99 -13.35 3.09 -3.84
CA LYS A 99 -12.85 3.12 -2.46
C LYS A 99 -13.92 2.75 -1.44
N GLU A 100 -15.15 3.19 -1.66
CA GLU A 100 -16.30 2.96 -0.78
C GLU A 100 -16.58 1.47 -0.64
N LYS A 101 -16.47 0.70 -1.73
CA LYS A 101 -16.68 -0.75 -1.68
C LYS A 101 -15.59 -1.48 -0.91
N ALA A 102 -14.33 -1.01 -1.01
CA ALA A 102 -13.23 -1.56 -0.23
C ALA A 102 -13.44 -1.33 1.27
N ILE A 103 -13.90 -0.13 1.66
CA ILE A 103 -14.27 0.21 3.04
C ILE A 103 -15.37 -0.75 3.53
N GLU A 104 -16.48 -0.89 2.79
CA GLU A 104 -17.59 -1.78 3.18
C GLU A 104 -17.13 -3.24 3.43
N ILE A 105 -16.20 -3.75 2.61
CA ILE A 105 -15.65 -5.10 2.78
C ILE A 105 -14.86 -5.22 4.07
N TRP A 106 -13.99 -4.26 4.39
CA TRP A 106 -13.19 -4.31 5.60
C TRP A 106 -13.98 -3.96 6.87
N GLU A 107 -14.99 -3.09 6.79
CA GLU A 107 -15.89 -2.80 7.93
C GLU A 107 -16.62 -4.06 8.39
N LYS A 108 -17.08 -4.91 7.45
CA LYS A 108 -17.67 -6.22 7.80
C LYS A 108 -16.75 -7.10 8.62
N LEU A 109 -15.45 -6.86 8.65
CA LEU A 109 -14.47 -7.63 9.44
C LEU A 109 -13.97 -6.88 10.69
N THR A 110 -14.24 -5.59 10.81
CA THR A 110 -13.64 -4.71 11.83
C THR A 110 -14.68 -4.03 12.73
N ASP A 111 -15.90 -3.78 12.25
CA ASP A 111 -16.94 -3.13 13.03
C ASP A 111 -17.41 -3.99 14.19
N GLU A 112 -17.36 -3.41 15.39
CA GLU A 112 -17.74 -4.03 16.67
C GLU A 112 -17.03 -5.38 16.92
N LYS A 113 -15.85 -5.56 16.32
CA LYS A 113 -15.05 -6.79 16.40
C LYS A 113 -13.72 -6.51 17.08
N GLU A 114 -13.24 -7.49 17.84
CA GLU A 114 -11.86 -7.46 18.33
C GLU A 114 -10.87 -7.89 17.26
N VAL A 115 -9.65 -7.37 17.37
CA VAL A 115 -8.53 -7.75 16.50
C VAL A 115 -8.12 -9.18 16.82
N ASN A 116 -8.01 -10.01 15.79
CA ASN A 116 -7.55 -11.39 15.88
C ASN A 116 -6.76 -11.79 14.61
N PRO A 117 -6.10 -12.97 14.58
CA PRO A 117 -5.29 -13.40 13.45
C PRO A 117 -6.02 -13.50 12.10
N LYS A 118 -7.37 -13.52 12.09
CA LYS A 118 -8.16 -13.63 10.86
C LYS A 118 -8.56 -12.27 10.28
N ASN A 119 -8.56 -11.19 11.07
CA ASN A 119 -9.03 -9.87 10.63
C ASN A 119 -8.03 -8.72 10.84
N PHE A 120 -6.85 -8.97 11.42
CA PHE A 120 -5.88 -7.89 11.67
C PHE A 120 -5.45 -7.15 10.39
N SER A 121 -5.38 -7.85 9.24
CA SER A 121 -5.07 -7.22 7.95
C SER A 121 -6.17 -6.24 7.53
N ALA A 122 -7.45 -6.57 7.77
CA ALA A 122 -8.57 -5.67 7.52
C ALA A 122 -8.48 -4.42 8.42
N PHE A 123 -8.11 -4.56 9.70
CA PHE A 123 -7.87 -3.42 10.60
C PHE A 123 -6.74 -2.51 10.11
N ASN A 124 -5.61 -3.07 9.67
CA ASN A 124 -4.50 -2.30 9.09
C ASN A 124 -4.94 -1.54 7.83
N ASN A 125 -5.62 -2.22 6.92
CA ASN A 125 -6.03 -1.68 5.63
C ASN A 125 -7.07 -0.56 5.78
N ILE A 126 -8.12 -0.80 6.58
CA ILE A 126 -9.13 0.22 6.83
C ILE A 126 -8.58 1.39 7.66
N GLY A 127 -7.71 1.09 8.63
CA GLY A 127 -7.01 2.11 9.41
C GLY A 127 -6.17 3.02 8.53
N THR A 128 -5.51 2.46 7.51
CA THR A 128 -4.77 3.24 6.50
C THR A 128 -5.69 4.23 5.78
N LEU A 129 -6.90 3.82 5.38
CA LEU A 129 -7.88 4.73 4.76
C LEU A 129 -8.38 5.80 5.74
N TYR A 130 -8.74 5.43 6.97
CA TYR A 130 -9.23 6.40 7.97
C TYR A 130 -8.17 7.42 8.37
N LEU A 131 -6.90 7.01 8.47
CA LEU A 131 -5.78 7.91 8.74
C LEU A 131 -5.45 8.80 7.53
N LEU A 132 -5.76 8.36 6.31
CA LEU A 132 -5.65 9.21 5.12
C LEU A 132 -6.71 10.31 5.14
N GLU A 133 -7.95 9.96 5.50
CA GLU A 133 -9.11 10.86 5.50
C GLU A 133 -9.23 11.72 6.78
N ASN A 134 -8.47 11.40 7.83
CA ASN A 134 -8.65 11.94 9.18
C ASN A 134 -10.07 11.73 9.72
N SER A 135 -10.76 10.67 9.29
CA SER A 135 -12.11 10.35 9.73
C SER A 135 -12.45 8.90 9.47
N LYS A 136 -13.27 8.31 10.36
CA LYS A 136 -14.17 7.23 10.01
C LYS A 136 -15.51 7.89 9.69
N LYS A 137 -15.84 8.10 8.41
CA LYS A 137 -17.18 8.60 8.06
C LYS A 137 -18.18 7.54 8.50
N LYS A 138 -19.09 7.92 9.41
CA LYS A 138 -20.25 7.11 9.80
C LYS A 138 -21.38 7.33 8.81
#